data_AF-K9VJS9-F1
#
_entry.id   AF-K9VJS9-F1
#
_cell.length_a   1.000
_cell.length_b   1.000
_cell.length_c   1.000
_cell.angle_alpha   90.00
_cell.angle_beta   90.00
_cell.angle_gamma   90.00
#
_symmetry.space_group_name_H-M   'P 1'
#
loop_
_entity.id
_entity.type
_entity.pdbx_description
1 polymer ?
#
loop_
_entity_poly.entity_id
_entity_poly.type
_entity_poly.pdbx_seq_one_letter_code
_entity_poly.pdbx_strand_id
1 'polypeptide(L)' 'MAIIRQYIAPLIAILVFFLALVAVSARIFLPADMAAPAPIEEPIPQKQAAVVNPIFLGLNYSAFGVRAR' A
#
# COMPACT_ATOMS: atom_id res chain seq x y z
N MET A 1 -19.05 47.53 10.91
CA MET A 1 -17.87 47.29 10.04
C MET A 1 -18.24 46.40 8.85
N ALA A 2 -19.08 46.89 7.93
CA ALA A 2 -19.61 46.08 6.83
C ALA A 2 -18.58 45.79 5.73
N ILE A 3 -17.60 46.69 5.54
CA ILE A 3 -16.60 46.66 4.47
C ILE A 3 -15.70 45.41 4.55
N ILE A 4 -15.24 45.06 5.75
CA ILE A 4 -14.39 43.88 5.96
C ILE A 4 -15.14 42.61 5.54
N ARG A 5 -16.38 42.44 6.00
CA ARG A 5 -17.16 41.23 5.69
C ARG A 5 -17.71 41.19 4.27
N GLN A 6 -18.01 42.34 3.65
CA GLN A 6 -18.55 42.37 2.29
C GLN A 6 -17.51 42.25 1.19
N TYR A 7 -16.24 42.60 1.44
CA TYR A 7 -15.21 42.51 0.42
C TYR A 7 -14.14 41.48 0.77
N ILE A 8 -13.65 41.47 2.01
CA ILE A 8 -12.53 40.59 2.39
C ILE A 8 -13.02 39.15 2.54
N ALA A 9 -14.18 38.91 3.17
CA ALA A 9 -14.71 37.56 3.31
C ALA A 9 -15.01 36.86 1.96
N PRO A 10 -15.72 37.47 0.99
CA PRO A 10 -15.94 36.83 -0.31
C PRO A 10 -14.65 36.65 -1.11
N LEU A 11 -13.68 37.56 -1.00
CA LEU A 11 -12.40 37.43 -1.68
C LEU A 11 -11.59 36.24 -1.11
N ILE A 12 -11.56 36.08 0.22
CA ILE A 12 -10.96 34.91 0.86
C ILE A 12 -11.69 33.62 0.45
N ALA A 13 -13.03 33.63 0.40
CA ALA A 13 -13.79 32.46 -0.01
C ALA A 13 -13.41 32.00 -1.44
N ILE A 14 -13.25 32.94 -2.37
CA ILE A 14 -12.80 32.65 -3.73
C ILE A 14 -11.37 32.09 -3.72
N LEU A 15 -10.44 32.71 -2.98
CA LEU A 15 -9.06 32.22 -2.89
C LEU A 15 -8.98 30.80 -2.33
N VAL A 16 -9.70 30.52 -1.25
CA VAL A 16 -9.77 29.19 -0.63
C VAL A 16 -10.43 28.19 -1.57
N PHE A 17 -11.48 28.59 -2.28
CA PHE A 17 -12.15 27.74 -3.28
C PHE A 17 -11.19 27.34 -4.40
N PHE A 18 -10.45 28.28 -4.98
CA PHE A 18 -9.47 27.98 -6.03
C PHE A 18 -8.33 27.12 -5.50
N LEU A 19 -7.81 27.41 -4.30
CA LEU A 19 -6.80 26.59 -3.66
C LEU A 19 -7.29 25.15 -3.45
N ALA A 20 -8.51 24.98 -2.94
CA ALA A 20 -9.12 23.68 -2.73
C ALA A 20 -9.36 22.95 -4.06
N LEU A 21 -9.83 23.65 -5.10
CA LEU A 21 -10.01 23.10 -6.43
C LEU A 21 -8.69 22.56 -6.99
N VAL A 22 -7.63 23.36 -6.92
CA VAL A 22 -6.28 22.95 -7.37
C VAL A 22 -5.75 21.79 -6.53
N ALA A 23 -5.87 21.85 -5.20
CA ALA A 23 -5.40 20.78 -4.31
C ALA A 23 -6.13 19.46 -4.55
N VAL A 24 -7.45 19.50 -4.77
CA VAL A 24 -8.27 18.32 -5.09
C VAL A 24 -7.91 17.77 -6.46
N SER A 25 -7.72 18.62 -7.47
CA SER A 25 -7.28 18.18 -8.80
C SER A 25 -5.86 17.62 -8.79
N ALA A 26 -4.95 18.25 -8.04
CA ALA A 26 -3.56 17.82 -7.90
C ALA A 26 -3.43 16.51 -7.13
N ARG A 27 -4.33 16.23 -6.17
CA ARG A 27 -4.32 14.99 -5.37
C ARG A 27 -4.21 13.73 -6.21
N ILE A 28 -4.85 13.70 -7.38
CA ILE A 28 -4.82 12.55 -8.31
C ILE A 28 -3.40 12.27 -8.83
N PHE A 29 -2.57 13.30 -8.93
CA PHE A 29 -1.20 13.21 -9.47
C PHE A 29 -0.14 13.05 -8.37
N LEU A 30 -0.50 13.12 -7.09
CA LEU A 30 0.46 12.84 -6.02
C LEU A 30 0.75 11.32 -5.98
N PRO A 31 2.02 10.89 -5.94
CA PRO A 31 2.45 9.48 -5.80
C PRO A 31 1.98 8.79 -4.51
N ALA A 32 1.13 9.47 -3.74
CA ALA A 32 0.76 9.19 -2.38
C ALA A 32 -0.75 9.41 -2.14
N ASP A 33 -1.64 9.13 -3.10
CA ASP A 33 -2.98 8.66 -2.72
C ASP A 33 -2.82 7.26 -2.08
N MET A 34 -2.14 7.23 -0.93
CA MET A 34 -1.81 6.09 -0.09
C MET A 34 -3.07 5.60 0.64
N ALA A 35 -4.16 5.48 -0.11
CA ALA A 35 -5.35 4.73 0.28
C ALA A 35 -5.10 3.21 0.26
N ALA A 36 -3.85 2.77 0.07
CA ALA A 36 -3.45 1.40 0.31
C ALA A 36 -3.44 1.18 1.83
N PRO A 37 -4.36 0.38 2.38
CA PRO A 37 -4.23 -0.11 3.75
C PRO A 37 -2.86 -0.77 3.84
N ALA A 38 -2.12 -0.46 4.91
CA ALA A 38 -0.86 -1.14 5.17
C ALA A 38 -1.09 -2.66 5.06
N PRO A 39 -0.30 -3.39 4.25
CA PRO A 39 -0.44 -4.83 4.14
C PRO A 39 -0.40 -5.44 5.53
N ILE A 40 -1.49 -6.11 5.94
CA ILE A 40 -1.57 -6.90 7.17
C ILE A 40 -1.14 -8.35 6.94
N GLU A 41 -0.53 -8.64 5.80
CA GLU A 41 0.12 -9.93 5.56
C GLU A 41 1.52 -9.88 6.17
N GLU A 42 1.75 -10.74 7.15
CA GLU A 42 3.10 -11.06 7.63
C GLU A 42 4.00 -11.25 6.41
N PRO A 43 5.19 -10.63 6.37
CA PRO A 43 6.07 -10.75 5.23
C PRO A 43 6.50 -12.21 5.12
N ILE A 44 5.87 -12.97 4.24
CA ILE A 44 6.43 -14.22 3.75
C ILE A 44 7.70 -13.77 3.00
N PRO A 45 8.91 -14.13 3.46
CA PRO A 45 10.11 -13.75 2.74
C PRO A 45 10.03 -14.36 1.35
N GLN A 46 10.00 -13.49 0.34
CA GLN A 46 9.89 -13.81 -1.10
C GLN A 46 11.03 -14.70 -1.63
N LYS A 47 11.95 -15.12 -0.77
CA LYS A 47 13.03 -16.07 -1.07
C LYS A 47 12.59 -17.54 -1.03
N GLN A 48 11.41 -17.87 -0.48
CA GLN A 48 10.96 -19.26 -0.34
C GLN A 48 10.04 -19.77 -1.46
N ALA A 49 9.62 -18.93 -2.41
CA ALA A 49 8.72 -19.34 -3.50
C ALA A 49 9.39 -20.20 -4.60
N ALA A 50 10.69 -20.50 -4.50
CA ALA A 50 11.43 -21.28 -5.50
C ALA A 50 11.95 -22.64 -5.03
N VAL A 51 11.76 -23.05 -3.76
CA VAL A 51 12.34 -24.30 -3.21
C VAL A 51 11.29 -25.25 -2.64
N VAL A 52 10.11 -25.31 -3.26
CA VAL A 52 9.18 -26.43 -3.03
C VAL A 52 8.85 -27.03 -4.38
N ASN A 53 9.79 -27.81 -4.92
CA ASN A 53 9.58 -28.61 -6.10
C ASN A 53 8.89 -29.92 -5.65
N PRO A 54 7.63 -30.19 -6.04
CA PRO A 54 6.82 -31.28 -5.48
C PRO A 54 7.41 -32.69 -5.74
N ILE A 55 8.36 -32.81 -6.67
CA ILE A 55 9.05 -34.07 -6.99
C ILE A 55 9.86 -34.60 -5.78
N PHE A 56 10.35 -33.74 -4.89
CA PHE A 56 11.22 -34.16 -3.77
C PHE A 56 10.47 -34.53 -2.50
N LEU A 57 9.16 -34.32 -2.43
CA LEU A 57 8.33 -34.71 -1.27
C LEU A 57 7.95 -36.21 -1.27
N GLY A 58 8.10 -36.90 -2.41
CA GLY A 58 7.68 -38.30 -2.56
C GLY A 58 8.80 -39.33 -2.78
N LEU A 59 10.07 -38.91 -2.87
CA LEU A 59 11.19 -39.80 -3.28
C LEU A 59 12.26 -40.04 -2.20
N ASN A 60 12.12 -39.46 -0.99
CA ASN A 60 13.18 -39.52 0.02
C ASN A 60 12.68 -39.88 1.44
N TYR A 61 12.05 -41.05 1.58
CA TYR A 61 11.88 -41.74 2.88
C TYR A 61 12.26 -43.23 2.83
N SER A 62 12.85 -43.70 1.72
CA SER A 62 13.07 -45.13 1.47
C SER A 62 14.54 -45.46 1.23
N ALA A 63 15.46 -44.94 2.04
CA ALA A 63 16.83 -45.44 2.07
C ALA A 63 17.60 -44.97 3.31
N PHE A 64 17.56 -45.74 4.41
CA PHE A 64 18.70 -46.08 5.30
C PHE A 64 18.21 -46.51 6.68
N GLY A 65 18.50 -47.76 7.10
CA GLY A 65 18.08 -48.16 8.45
C GLY A 65 18.32 -49.59 8.94
N VAL A 66 19.28 -50.34 8.38
CA VAL A 66 19.99 -51.46 9.05
C VAL A 66 19.20 -52.76 9.37
N ARG A 67 19.55 -53.80 8.61
CA ARG A 67 19.44 -55.23 8.95
C ARG A 67 20.52 -55.61 9.98
N ALA A 68 20.16 -56.16 11.14
CA ALA A 68 20.95 -57.19 11.86
C ALA A 68 20.21 -57.75 13.11
N ARG A 69 20.10 -59.09 13.09
CA ARG A 69 19.67 -60.05 14.14
C ARG A 69 18.17 -60.27 14.30
#